data_AF-A0A933AZJ6-F1
#
_entry.id   AF-A0A933AZJ6-F1
#
_cell.length_a   1.000
_cell.length_b   1.000
_cell.length_c   1.000
_cell.angle_alpha   90.00
_cell.angle_beta   90.00
_cell.angle_gamma   90.00
#
_symmetry.space_group_name_H-M   'P 1'
#
loop_
_entity.id
_entity.type
_entity.pdbx_description
1 polymer ?
#
loop_
_entity_poly.entity_id
_entity_poly.type
_entity_poly.pdbx_seq_one_letter_code
_entity_poly.pdbx_strand_id
1 'polypeptide(L)'
;MNRNMMWPMISVILVVAPLVLLAATGQAINRNAALTIIFVMCILGPAVAIGLTGSASIGALGRNPSAAPKILTAMTITLLCVECVAIVAFLIVWQLFSKE
;
A
#
# COMPACT_ATOMS: atom_id res chain seq x y z
N MET A 1 -8.90 17.97 -8.70
CA MET A 1 -7.93 16.87 -8.52
C MET A 1 -7.65 16.32 -9.91
N ASN A 2 -6.41 16.32 -10.40
CA ASN A 2 -6.15 15.99 -11.81
C ASN A 2 -6.77 14.61 -12.12
N ARG A 3 -7.76 14.57 -13.02
CA ARG A 3 -8.57 13.36 -13.29
C ARG A 3 -7.69 12.17 -13.68
N ASN A 4 -6.50 12.43 -14.22
CA ASN A 4 -5.55 11.40 -14.66
C ASN A 4 -4.77 10.75 -13.50
N MET A 5 -4.75 11.34 -12.30
CA MET A 5 -4.04 10.78 -11.12
C MET A 5 -5.01 10.11 -10.13
N MET A 6 -6.31 10.37 -10.25
CA MET A 6 -7.38 9.76 -9.46
C MET A 6 -7.76 8.35 -9.91
N TRP A 7 -7.64 8.08 -11.21
CA TRP A 7 -8.08 6.83 -11.79
C TRP A 7 -7.38 5.58 -11.22
N PRO A 8 -6.06 5.53 -11.00
CA PRO A 8 -5.44 4.33 -10.43
C PRO A 8 -5.82 4.09 -8.95
N MET A 9 -5.97 5.14 -8.12
CA MET A 9 -6.38 4.98 -6.71
C MET A 9 -7.86 4.58 -6.55
N ILE A 10 -8.75 5.15 -7.36
CA ILE A 10 -10.18 4.81 -7.35
C ILE A 10 -10.39 3.37 -7.86
N SER A 11 -9.55 2.88 -8.77
CA SER A 11 -9.57 1.49 -9.25
C SER A 11 -9.19 0.47 -8.16
N VAL A 12 -8.19 0.77 -7.34
CA VAL A 12 -7.76 -0.12 -6.24
C VAL A 12 -8.84 -0.18 -5.14
N ILE A 13 -9.47 0.95 -4.83
CA ILE A 13 -10.53 1.03 -3.82
C ILE A 13 -11.82 0.33 -4.28
N LEU A 14 -12.19 0.45 -5.56
CA LEU A 14 -13.40 -0.17 -6.11
C LEU A 14 -13.27 -1.68 -6.37
N VAL A 15 -12.06 -2.25 -6.44
CA VAL A 15 -11.83 -3.70 -6.62
C VAL A 15 -11.59 -4.42 -5.28
N VAL A 16 -10.94 -3.76 -4.32
CA VAL A 16 -10.69 -4.34 -2.98
C VAL A 16 -11.94 -4.26 -2.10
N ALA A 17 -12.76 -3.22 -2.23
CA ALA A 17 -13.95 -3.03 -1.39
C ALA A 17 -15.05 -4.10 -1.59
N PRO A 18 -15.40 -4.56 -2.80
CA PRO A 18 -16.40 -5.61 -2.99
C PRO A 18 -15.92 -6.99 -2.50
N LEU A 19 -14.62 -7.26 -2.59
CA LEU A 19 -14.02 -8.54 -2.17
C LEU A 19 -14.00 -8.70 -0.64
N VAL A 20 -13.81 -7.60 0.10
CA VAL A 20 -13.98 -7.56 1.57
C VAL A 20 -15.46 -7.63 1.96
N LEU A 21 -16.36 -7.08 1.14
CA LEU A 21 -17.80 -7.10 1.40
C LEU A 21 -18.44 -8.48 1.15
N LEU A 22 -17.92 -9.27 0.20
CA LEU A 22 -18.36 -10.64 -0.06
C LEU A 22 -17.89 -11.62 1.04
N ALA A 23 -16.76 -11.35 1.70
CA ALA A 23 -16.33 -12.07 2.89
C ALA A 23 -17.22 -11.77 4.14
N ALA A 24 -18.09 -10.75 4.06
CA ALA A 24 -19.05 -10.38 5.12
C ALA A 24 -20.43 -11.04 4.97
N THR A 25 -20.75 -11.65 3.82
CA THR A 25 -22.00 -12.39 3.59
C THR A 25 -21.78 -13.90 3.72
N GLY A 26 -21.59 -14.38 4.94
CA GLY A 26 -21.46 -15.80 5.25
C GLY A 26 -20.92 -16.01 6.66
N GLN A 27 -21.82 -16.16 7.63
CA GLN A 27 -21.54 -16.12 9.07
C GLN A 27 -20.49 -17.14 9.53
N ALA A 28 -19.24 -16.70 9.75
CA ALA A 28 -18.29 -17.34 10.66
C ALA A 28 -17.23 -16.32 11.11
N ILE A 29 -17.36 -15.84 12.35
CA ILE A 29 -16.53 -14.81 12.99
C ILE A 29 -15.04 -15.23 13.21
N ASN A 30 -14.60 -16.42 12.78
CA ASN A 30 -13.38 -17.02 13.36
C ASN A 30 -12.09 -16.94 12.52
N ARG A 31 -12.12 -16.79 11.19
CA ARG A 31 -10.90 -16.82 10.35
C ARG A 31 -10.83 -15.69 9.32
N ASN A 32 -11.94 -15.41 8.65
CA ASN A 32 -12.00 -14.41 7.57
C ASN A 32 -11.86 -12.98 8.11
N ALA A 33 -12.40 -12.70 9.29
CA ALA A 33 -12.25 -11.39 9.94
C ALA A 33 -10.80 -11.10 10.34
N ALA A 34 -10.08 -12.12 10.85
CA ALA A 34 -8.66 -11.99 11.20
C ALA A 34 -7.81 -11.71 9.95
N LEU A 35 -8.08 -12.40 8.85
CA LEU A 35 -7.46 -12.16 7.54
C LEU A 35 -7.64 -10.72 7.07
N THR A 36 -8.87 -10.19 7.10
CA THR A 36 -9.15 -8.81 6.67
C THR A 36 -8.37 -7.79 7.51
N ILE A 37 -8.32 -7.97 8.84
CA ILE A 37 -7.60 -7.05 9.73
C ILE A 37 -6.09 -7.08 9.44
N ILE A 38 -5.53 -8.27 9.25
CA ILE A 38 -4.10 -8.43 8.95
C ILE A 38 -3.75 -7.79 7.60
N PHE A 39 -4.56 -8.01 6.56
CA PHE A 39 -4.34 -7.38 5.26
C PHE A 39 -4.41 -5.86 5.31
N VAL A 40 -5.39 -5.31 6.04
CA VAL A 40 -5.51 -3.86 6.22
C VAL A 40 -4.28 -3.29 6.94
N MET A 41 -3.78 -3.95 7.99
CA MET A 41 -2.56 -3.52 8.66
C MET A 41 -1.32 -3.61 7.75
N CYS A 42 -1.21 -4.67 6.94
CA CYS A 42 -0.11 -4.84 5.98
C CYS A 42 -0.08 -3.77 4.89
N ILE A 43 -1.24 -3.20 4.52
CA ILE A 43 -1.34 -2.14 3.50
C ILE A 43 -1.13 -0.76 4.13
N LEU A 44 -1.63 -0.54 5.34
CA LEU A 44 -1.54 0.76 6.02
C LEU A 44 -0.09 1.18 6.31
N GLY A 45 0.78 0.25 6.73
CA GLY A 45 2.18 0.56 7.01
C GLY A 45 2.93 1.13 5.79
N PRO A 46 2.96 0.42 4.65
CA PRO A 46 3.55 0.90 3.40
C PRO A 46 2.89 2.18 2.89
N ALA A 47 1.55 2.29 2.94
CA ALA A 47 0.84 3.48 2.47
C ALA A 47 1.28 4.76 3.21
N VAL A 48 1.48 4.68 4.53
CA VAL A 48 1.99 5.80 5.34
C VAL A 48 3.43 6.14 4.98
N ALA A 49 4.29 5.13 4.85
CA ALA A 49 5.69 5.33 4.49
C ALA A 49 5.85 5.96 3.09
N ILE A 50 5.04 5.54 2.12
CA ILE A 50 4.99 6.12 0.77
C ILE A 50 4.53 7.58 0.83
N GLY A 51 3.47 7.88 1.59
CA GLY A 51 2.95 9.24 1.74
C GLY A 51 3.96 10.21 2.37
N LEU A 52 4.63 9.79 3.45
CA LEU A 52 5.65 10.58 4.12
C LEU A 52 6.85 10.83 3.20
N THR A 53 7.36 9.77 2.56
CA THR A 53 8.49 9.86 1.64
C THR A 53 8.17 10.77 0.46
N GLY A 54 7.00 10.61 -0.16
CA GLY A 54 6.55 11.46 -1.27
C GLY A 54 6.45 12.94 -0.88
N SER A 55 5.91 13.25 0.30
CA SER A 55 5.81 14.62 0.80
C SER A 55 7.20 15.25 1.02
N ALA A 56 8.14 14.49 1.57
CA ALA A 56 9.51 14.93 1.80
C ALA A 56 10.26 15.16 0.48
N SER A 57 10.08 14.28 -0.50
CA SER A 57 10.68 14.39 -1.83
C SER A 57 10.18 15.61 -2.59
N ILE A 58 8.88 15.90 -2.54
CA ILE A 58 8.29 17.10 -3.17
C ILE A 58 8.83 18.38 -2.50
N GLY A 59 8.90 18.40 -1.16
CA GLY A 59 9.44 19.55 -0.42
C GLY A 59 10.94 19.79 -0.66
N ALA A 60 11.72 18.72 -0.80
CA ALA A 60 13.15 18.81 -1.14
C ALA A 60 13.36 19.31 -2.58
N LEU A 61 12.56 18.81 -3.52
CA LEU A 61 12.62 19.20 -4.93
C LEU A 61 12.25 20.67 -5.12
N GLY A 62 11.23 21.16 -4.40
CA GLY A 62 10.80 22.56 -4.45
C GLY A 62 11.85 23.55 -3.94
N ARG A 63 12.70 23.15 -2.99
CA ARG A 63 13.82 24.00 -2.50
C ARG A 63 15.05 23.96 -3.40
N ASN A 64 15.27 22.86 -4.13
CA ASN A 64 16.45 22.65 -4.95
C ASN A 64 16.11 21.88 -6.24
N PRO A 65 15.59 22.55 -7.29
CA PRO A 65 15.15 21.88 -8.52
C PRO A 65 16.30 21.26 -9.32
N SER A 66 17.52 21.78 -9.18
CA SER A 66 18.71 21.21 -9.83
C SER A 66 19.08 19.81 -9.30
N ALA A 67 18.62 19.45 -8.10
CA ALA A 67 18.87 18.15 -7.49
C ALA A 67 17.83 17.07 -7.84
N ALA A 68 16.91 17.35 -8.78
CA ALA A 68 15.83 16.43 -9.16
C ALA A 68 16.26 14.98 -9.44
N PRO A 69 17.35 14.71 -10.20
CA PRO A 69 17.75 13.35 -10.51
C PRO A 69 18.15 12.58 -9.24
N LYS A 70 18.86 13.24 -8.32
CA LYS A 70 19.35 12.64 -7.07
C LYS A 70 18.21 12.35 -6.10
N ILE A 71 17.25 13.28 -5.99
CA ILE A 71 16.09 13.13 -5.08
C ILE A 71 15.17 12.00 -5.57
N LEU A 72 14.90 11.93 -6.88
CA LEU A 72 14.07 10.87 -7.44
C LEU A 72 14.70 9.49 -7.27
N THR A 73 16.02 9.36 -7.47
CA THR A 73 16.71 8.08 -7.24
C THR A 73 16.63 7.66 -5.77
N ALA A 74 16.90 8.56 -4.83
CA ALA A 74 16.80 8.26 -3.40
C ALA A 74 15.37 7.90 -2.96
N MET A 75 14.37 8.62 -3.48
CA MET A 75 12.96 8.34 -3.25
C MET A 75 12.58 6.94 -3.76
N THR A 76 12.94 6.60 -5.00
CA THR A 76 12.61 5.30 -5.60
C THR A 76 13.26 4.14 -4.84
N ILE A 77 14.51 4.26 -4.42
CA ILE A 77 15.18 3.22 -3.60
C ILE A 77 14.46 3.04 -2.25
N THR A 78 14.05 4.14 -1.63
CA THR A 78 13.32 4.11 -0.35
C THR A 78 11.94 3.46 -0.52
N LEU A 79 11.19 3.85 -1.55
CA LEU A 79 9.88 3.25 -1.88
C LEU A 79 10.02 1.76 -2.22
N LEU A 80 11.07 1.38 -2.95
CA LEU A 80 11.37 -0.01 -3.26
C LEU A 80 11.62 -0.82 -1.98
N CYS A 81 12.41 -0.29 -1.03
CA CYS A 81 12.63 -0.93 0.27
C CYS A 81 11.32 -1.12 1.05
N VAL A 82 10.47 -0.10 1.06
CA VAL A 82 9.15 -0.14 1.74
C VAL A 82 8.24 -1.21 1.10
N GLU A 83 8.17 -1.27 -0.23
CA GLU A 83 7.40 -2.27 -0.96
C GLU A 83 7.97 -3.69 -0.79
N CYS A 84 9.29 -3.87 -0.73
CA CYS A 84 9.89 -5.17 -0.47
C CYS A 84 9.44 -5.74 0.88
N VAL A 85 9.39 -4.91 1.93
CA VAL A 85 8.88 -5.34 3.24
C VAL A 85 7.38 -5.63 3.19
N ALA A 86 6.62 -4.81 2.47
CA ALA A 86 5.18 -5.00 2.28
C ALA A 86 4.86 -6.35 1.61
N ILE A 87 5.57 -6.67 0.53
CA ILE A 87 5.41 -7.92 -0.23
C ILE A 87 5.80 -9.12 0.62
N VAL A 88 6.91 -9.05 1.37
CA VAL A 88 7.30 -10.15 2.27
C VAL A 88 6.26 -10.37 3.36
N ALA A 89 5.76 -9.32 4.00
CA ALA A 89 4.70 -9.44 4.99
C ALA A 89 3.41 -10.03 4.40
N PHE A 90 3.02 -9.57 3.22
CA PHE A 90 1.88 -10.10 2.48
C PHE A 90 2.04 -11.59 2.15
N LEU A 91 3.23 -12.00 1.68
CA LEU A 91 3.53 -13.40 1.37
C LEU A 91 3.49 -14.30 2.60
N ILE A 92 4.00 -13.85 3.75
CA ILE A 92 3.95 -14.63 5.00
C ILE A 92 2.49 -14.82 5.44
N VAL A 93 1.68 -13.76 5.40
CA VAL A 93 0.24 -13.84 5.72
C VAL A 93 -0.45 -14.80 4.76
N TRP A 94 -0.20 -14.69 3.46
CA TRP A 94 -0.75 -15.60 2.47
C TRP A 94 -0.39 -17.07 2.76
N GLN A 95 0.87 -17.37 3.05
CA GLN A 95 1.35 -18.73 3.35
C GLN A 95 0.81 -19.28 4.67
N LEU A 96 0.55 -18.42 5.66
CA LEU A 96 0.00 -18.85 6.95
C LEU A 96 -1.44 -19.35 6.80
N PHE A 97 -2.23 -18.73 5.91
CA PHE A 97 -3.62 -19.10 5.67
C PHE A 97 -3.82 -20.04 4.48
N SER A 98 -2.76 -20.39 3.74
CA SER A 98 -2.81 -21.34 2.62
C SER A 98 -2.68 -22.82 3.03
N LYS A 99 -2.54 -23.13 4.32
CA LYS A 99 -2.33 -24.51 4.82
C LYS A 99 -3.62 -25.28 5.14
N GLU A 100 -4.72 -24.95 4.47
CA GLU A 100 -5.96 -25.74 4.50
C GLU A 100 -6.45 -26.07 3.10
#